data_AF-A0A4V2A257-F1
#
_entry.id   AF-A0A4V2A257-F1
#
_cell.length_a   1.000
_cell.length_b   1.000
_cell.length_c   1.000
_cell.angle_alpha   90.00
_cell.angle_beta   90.00
_cell.angle_gamma   90.00
#
_symmetry.space_group_name_H-M   'P 1'
#
loop_
_entity.id
_entity.type
_entity.pdbx_description
1 polymer ?
#
loop_
_entity_poly.entity_id
_entity_poly.type
_entity_poly.pdbx_seq_one_letter_code
_entity_poly.pdbx_strand_id
1 'polypeptide(L)'
;MFENYDVIVVGAGHAGCEAAAAAANMGSKVREMLEKTPNVDFYQDMVKELVIRDNKVEAVVTGLGNTIRAKSVVLTNGTFLNGVIHIGEKNFGGGRAGEKAATGITEQLVSLGFESARLKTGTPPRVDGRSLDYSKMEEQSGDEQIVGFSYLEKPTLAPSRQKSCWVTYTSEEVHEILKTGFENSPMYQGRIQGTGPRYCPSIEDKINRFAERDRHQLFVEPEGWNTVEIYVNGFSTSLPEDVQLKALRRVPGFENCKMFRPGYAIEYDFFPPTQLTHSLETKRVKNLF
;
A
#
# COMPACT_ATOMS: atom_id res chain seq x y z
N MET A 1 -7.94 -23.46 -23.66
CA MET A 1 -7.97 -23.49 -22.18
C MET A 1 -8.65 -22.25 -21.63
N PHE A 2 -8.39 -21.07 -22.20
CA PHE A 2 -9.15 -19.86 -21.87
C PHE A 2 -10.34 -19.68 -22.81
N GLU A 3 -11.50 -19.37 -22.26
CA GLU A 3 -12.67 -18.94 -23.01
C GLU A 3 -12.56 -17.44 -23.36
N ASN A 4 -13.52 -16.92 -24.14
CA ASN A 4 -13.66 -15.48 -24.33
C ASN A 4 -14.41 -14.90 -23.14
N TYR A 5 -13.83 -13.90 -22.47
CA TYR A 5 -14.45 -13.25 -21.33
C TYR A 5 -15.25 -12.01 -21.73
N ASP A 6 -16.28 -11.66 -20.96
CA ASP A 6 -16.91 -10.34 -21.11
C ASP A 6 -16.01 -9.24 -20.53
N VAL A 7 -15.41 -9.50 -19.36
CA VAL A 7 -14.55 -8.54 -18.66
C VAL A 7 -13.33 -9.26 -18.10
N ILE A 8 -12.15 -8.67 -18.27
CA ILE A 8 -10.94 -9.05 -17.54
C ILE A 8 -10.55 -7.93 -16.60
N VAL A 9 -10.30 -8.26 -15.32
CA VAL A 9 -9.74 -7.32 -14.35
C VAL A 9 -8.26 -7.63 -14.14
N VAL A 10 -7.39 -6.74 -14.60
CA VAL A 10 -5.94 -6.81 -14.48
C VAL A 10 -5.50 -6.05 -13.25
N GLY A 11 -4.53 -6.57 -12.50
CA GLY A 11 -4.06 -5.91 -11.28
C GLY A 11 -4.91 -6.21 -10.05
N ALA A 12 -5.94 -7.07 -10.18
CA ALA A 12 -6.63 -7.66 -9.04
C ALA A 12 -5.63 -8.41 -8.12
N GLY A 13 -4.48 -8.87 -8.67
CA GLY A 13 -3.42 -9.57 -7.95
C GLY A 13 -2.38 -8.65 -7.32
N HIS A 14 -2.68 -8.19 -6.10
CA HIS A 14 -1.87 -8.16 -4.86
C HIS A 14 -2.53 -7.18 -3.86
N ALA A 15 -3.13 -6.08 -4.33
CA ALA A 15 -4.02 -5.27 -3.49
C ALA A 15 -5.42 -5.88 -3.31
N GLY A 16 -5.88 -6.74 -4.25
CA GLY A 16 -7.16 -7.45 -4.18
C GLY A 16 -6.99 -8.90 -3.73
N CYS A 17 -6.31 -9.73 -4.50
CA CYS A 17 -6.11 -11.16 -4.23
C CYS A 17 -5.15 -11.43 -3.05
N GLU A 18 -4.23 -10.52 -2.75
CA GLU A 18 -3.37 -10.64 -1.57
C GLU A 18 -3.72 -9.73 -0.41
N ALA A 19 -4.48 -8.65 -0.59
CA ALA A 19 -5.32 -8.22 0.53
C ALA A 19 -6.26 -9.36 0.89
N ALA A 20 -6.75 -10.14 -0.08
CA ALA A 20 -7.54 -11.32 0.19
C ALA A 20 -6.71 -12.52 0.71
N ALA A 21 -5.42 -12.68 0.37
CA ALA A 21 -4.53 -13.72 0.90
C ALA A 21 -3.91 -13.35 2.26
N ALA A 22 -3.45 -12.11 2.45
CA ALA A 22 -3.08 -11.54 3.74
C ALA A 22 -4.31 -11.47 4.66
N ALA A 23 -5.47 -11.04 4.14
CA ALA A 23 -6.68 -11.11 4.93
C ALA A 23 -7.11 -12.56 5.16
N ALA A 24 -6.94 -13.51 4.24
CA ALA A 24 -7.16 -14.95 4.52
C ALA A 24 -6.19 -15.50 5.59
N ASN A 25 -4.91 -15.11 5.57
CA ASN A 25 -3.94 -15.39 6.64
C ASN A 25 -4.33 -14.73 7.97
N MET A 26 -5.11 -13.65 7.91
CA MET A 26 -5.76 -12.98 9.05
C MET A 26 -7.22 -13.44 9.30
N GLY A 27 -7.68 -14.52 8.65
CA GLY A 27 -9.03 -15.08 8.82
C GLY A 27 -10.18 -14.37 8.09
N SER A 28 -9.92 -13.76 6.94
CA SER A 28 -10.84 -12.85 6.25
C SER A 28 -11.47 -13.42 5.00
N LYS A 29 -12.70 -12.96 4.79
CA LYS A 29 -13.73 -13.51 3.91
C LYS A 29 -13.59 -13.10 2.45
N VAL A 30 -12.76 -12.11 2.11
CA VAL A 30 -12.76 -11.52 0.75
C VAL A 30 -12.38 -12.54 -0.32
N ARG A 31 -11.31 -13.32 -0.10
CA ARG A 31 -10.87 -14.33 -1.08
C ARG A 31 -11.94 -15.39 -1.27
N GLU A 32 -12.39 -15.95 -0.15
CA GLU A 32 -13.43 -16.98 -0.14
C GLU A 32 -14.75 -16.48 -0.77
N MET A 33 -15.12 -15.22 -0.54
CA MET A 33 -16.32 -14.63 -1.14
C MET A 33 -16.17 -14.52 -2.66
N LEU A 34 -15.01 -14.07 -3.15
CA LEU A 34 -14.76 -13.98 -4.59
C LEU A 34 -14.70 -15.38 -5.23
N GLU A 35 -14.04 -16.37 -4.62
CA GLU A 35 -14.01 -17.76 -5.09
C GLU A 35 -15.40 -18.43 -5.11
N LYS A 36 -16.31 -18.00 -4.23
CA LYS A 36 -17.71 -18.46 -4.20
C LYS A 36 -18.62 -17.65 -5.14
N THR A 37 -18.13 -16.59 -5.78
CA THR A 37 -18.94 -15.73 -6.64
C THR A 37 -19.11 -16.38 -8.01
N PRO A 38 -20.35 -16.69 -8.45
CA PRO A 38 -20.58 -17.26 -9.76
C PRO A 38 -20.04 -16.37 -10.88
N ASN A 39 -19.53 -16.98 -11.95
CA ASN A 39 -18.97 -16.31 -13.14
C ASN A 39 -17.68 -15.52 -12.89
N VAL A 40 -16.98 -15.76 -11.77
CA VAL A 40 -15.65 -15.20 -11.50
C VAL A 40 -14.61 -16.30 -11.59
N ASP A 41 -13.73 -16.19 -12.58
CA ASP A 41 -12.56 -17.06 -12.74
C ASP A 41 -11.30 -16.38 -12.21
N PHE A 42 -10.37 -17.19 -11.71
CA PHE A 42 -9.07 -16.73 -11.25
C PHE A 42 -7.95 -17.26 -12.13
N TYR A 43 -7.03 -16.38 -12.50
CA TYR A 43 -5.81 -16.74 -13.18
C TYR A 43 -4.63 -15.92 -12.64
N GLN A 44 -3.62 -16.61 -12.10
CA GLN A 44 -2.44 -15.97 -11.53
C GLN A 44 -1.32 -15.90 -12.56
N ASP A 45 -1.20 -14.75 -13.21
CA ASP A 45 -0.06 -14.37 -14.05
C ASP A 45 0.02 -12.84 -14.14
N MET A 46 1.16 -12.31 -14.55
CA MET A 46 1.35 -10.89 -14.84
C MET A 46 0.81 -10.58 -16.23
N VAL A 47 -0.05 -9.58 -16.39
CA VAL A 47 -0.35 -9.05 -17.74
C VAL A 47 0.75 -8.10 -18.15
N LYS A 48 1.34 -8.32 -19.33
CA LYS A 48 2.43 -7.50 -19.88
C LYS A 48 1.97 -6.58 -21.00
N GLU A 49 0.90 -6.94 -21.70
CA GLU A 49 0.44 -6.23 -22.90
C GLU A 49 -1.08 -6.32 -23.05
N LEU A 50 -1.68 -5.27 -23.63
CA LEU A 50 -3.06 -5.22 -24.10
C LEU A 50 -3.11 -5.37 -25.61
N VAL A 51 -4.00 -6.20 -26.14
CA VAL A 51 -4.25 -6.27 -27.58
C VAL A 51 -5.29 -5.21 -27.93
N ILE A 52 -4.89 -4.19 -28.69
CA ILE A 52 -5.74 -3.05 -29.06
C ILE A 52 -5.85 -2.99 -30.58
N ARG A 53 -7.08 -2.90 -31.09
CA ARG A 53 -7.41 -2.72 -32.52
C ARG A 53 -8.42 -1.61 -32.67
N ASP A 54 -8.22 -0.72 -33.64
CA ASP A 54 -9.13 0.41 -33.91
C ASP A 54 -9.50 1.22 -32.65
N ASN A 55 -8.51 1.48 -31.79
CA ASN A 55 -8.67 2.14 -30.48
C ASN A 55 -9.67 1.44 -29.55
N LYS A 56 -9.72 0.12 -29.58
CA LYS A 56 -10.56 -0.71 -28.70
C LYS A 56 -9.74 -1.89 -28.18
N VAL A 57 -9.83 -2.17 -26.88
CA VAL A 57 -9.18 -3.36 -26.30
C VAL A 57 -9.96 -4.63 -26.66
N GLU A 58 -9.24 -5.70 -27.03
CA GLU A 58 -9.82 -7.00 -27.41
C GLU A 58 -9.26 -8.18 -26.60
N ALA A 59 -8.08 -8.04 -25.99
CA ALA A 59 -7.44 -9.11 -25.22
C ALA A 59 -6.34 -8.56 -24.31
N VAL A 60 -5.83 -9.43 -23.43
CA VAL A 60 -4.60 -9.24 -22.66
C VAL A 60 -3.59 -10.32 -23.01
N VAL A 61 -2.30 -10.02 -22.92
CA VAL A 61 -1.20 -10.98 -23.05
C VAL A 61 -0.48 -11.10 -21.71
N THR A 62 -0.35 -12.34 -21.23
CA THR A 62 0.25 -12.63 -19.93
C THR A 62 1.75 -12.88 -20.00
N GLY A 63 2.42 -12.92 -18.85
CA GLY A 63 3.86 -13.09 -18.73
C GLY A 63 4.35 -14.42 -19.23
N LEU A 64 3.50 -15.45 -19.17
CA LEU A 64 3.72 -16.77 -19.75
C LEU A 64 3.41 -16.85 -21.25
N GLY A 65 2.96 -15.76 -21.87
CA GLY A 65 2.67 -15.67 -23.31
C GLY A 65 1.25 -16.08 -23.71
N ASN A 66 0.32 -16.19 -22.76
CA ASN A 66 -1.08 -16.51 -23.07
C ASN A 66 -1.81 -15.25 -23.54
N THR A 67 -2.56 -15.36 -24.65
CA THR A 67 -3.50 -14.31 -25.09
C THR A 67 -4.91 -14.67 -24.65
N ILE A 68 -5.52 -13.85 -23.80
CA ILE A 68 -6.85 -14.07 -23.24
C ILE A 68 -7.78 -12.95 -23.74
N ARG A 69 -8.82 -13.33 -24.50
CA ARG A 69 -9.74 -12.38 -25.14
C ARG A 69 -10.79 -11.88 -24.16
N ALA A 70 -11.12 -10.59 -24.29
CA ALA A 70 -12.21 -9.97 -23.53
C ALA A 70 -12.93 -8.88 -24.32
N LYS A 71 -14.21 -8.64 -24.00
CA LYS A 71 -14.94 -7.48 -24.53
C LYS A 71 -14.46 -6.17 -23.88
N SER A 72 -14.08 -6.22 -22.60
CA SER A 72 -13.57 -5.08 -21.83
C SER A 72 -12.45 -5.49 -20.87
N VAL A 73 -11.57 -4.54 -20.53
CA VAL A 73 -10.45 -4.72 -19.60
C VAL A 73 -10.45 -3.61 -18.55
N VAL A 74 -10.30 -3.97 -17.28
CA VAL A 74 -10.18 -3.04 -16.14
C VAL A 74 -8.80 -3.13 -15.53
N LEU A 75 -8.06 -2.02 -15.46
CA LEU A 75 -6.72 -1.93 -14.89
C LEU A 75 -6.77 -1.44 -13.44
N THR A 76 -6.32 -2.27 -12.51
CA THR A 76 -6.32 -2.01 -11.05
C THR A 76 -4.94 -2.28 -10.44
N ASN A 77 -3.88 -1.85 -11.13
CA ASN A 77 -2.50 -2.25 -10.85
C ASN A 77 -1.90 -1.73 -9.53
N GLY A 78 -2.59 -0.86 -8.79
CA GLY A 78 -2.11 -0.33 -7.51
C GLY A 78 -0.72 0.30 -7.62
N THR A 79 0.19 -0.10 -6.73
CA THR A 79 1.57 0.42 -6.65
C THR A 79 2.58 -0.37 -7.49
N PHE A 80 2.13 -1.26 -8.38
CA PHE A 80 3.01 -2.22 -9.06
C PHE A 80 3.62 -1.71 -10.36
N LEU A 81 2.95 -0.79 -11.05
CA LEU A 81 3.43 -0.28 -12.34
C LEU A 81 4.77 0.44 -12.16
N ASN A 82 5.81 -0.16 -12.72
CA ASN A 82 7.20 0.24 -12.60
C ASN A 82 7.61 0.58 -11.16
N GLY A 83 7.07 -0.16 -10.18
CA GLY A 83 7.28 0.10 -8.76
C GLY A 83 8.77 0.08 -8.35
N VAL A 84 9.19 1.09 -7.59
CA VAL A 84 10.54 1.20 -7.01
C VAL A 84 10.44 1.49 -5.53
N ILE A 85 11.06 0.65 -4.72
CA ILE A 85 11.08 0.77 -3.26
C ILE A 85 12.35 1.48 -2.84
N HIS A 86 12.21 2.40 -1.88
CA HIS A 86 13.25 3.26 -1.36
C HIS A 86 13.40 3.12 0.15
N ILE A 87 14.59 2.75 0.62
CA ILE A 87 14.98 2.67 2.03
C ILE A 87 16.39 3.28 2.19
N GLY A 88 16.46 4.50 2.69
CA GLY A 88 17.67 5.30 2.64
C GLY A 88 18.14 5.45 1.18
N GLU A 89 19.41 5.17 0.94
CA GLU A 89 19.99 5.15 -0.41
C GLU A 89 19.71 3.86 -1.19
N LYS A 90 19.18 2.82 -0.54
CA LYS A 90 18.92 1.53 -1.18
C LYS A 90 17.62 1.62 -1.99
N ASN A 91 17.74 1.26 -3.28
CA ASN A 91 16.60 1.17 -4.19
C ASN A 91 16.53 -0.23 -4.80
N PHE A 92 15.32 -0.78 -4.89
CA PHE A 92 15.08 -2.05 -5.58
C PHE A 92 13.71 -2.06 -6.26
N GLY A 93 13.62 -2.76 -7.39
CA GLY A 93 12.37 -2.90 -8.13
C GLY A 93 11.38 -3.76 -7.37
N GLY A 94 10.16 -3.27 -7.20
CA GLY A 94 9.09 -4.00 -6.52
C GLY A 94 7.82 -3.15 -6.40
N GLY A 95 6.65 -3.78 -6.52
CA GLY A 95 5.37 -3.09 -6.25
C GLY A 95 5.11 -2.92 -4.75
N ARG A 96 5.68 -3.83 -3.95
CA ARG A 96 5.68 -3.87 -2.47
C ARG A 96 6.90 -4.63 -1.99
N ALA A 97 7.24 -4.48 -0.71
CA ALA A 97 8.39 -5.17 -0.13
C ALA A 97 8.25 -6.69 -0.25
N GLY A 98 9.18 -7.33 -0.98
CA GLY A 98 9.18 -8.77 -1.23
C GLY A 98 8.51 -9.20 -2.55
N GLU A 99 7.91 -8.27 -3.30
CA GLU A 99 7.12 -8.55 -4.49
C GLU A 99 7.66 -7.80 -5.71
N LYS A 100 7.58 -8.43 -6.89
CA LYS A 100 8.13 -7.85 -8.13
C LYS A 100 7.23 -6.73 -8.68
N ALA A 101 7.86 -5.74 -9.31
CA ALA A 101 7.14 -4.72 -10.07
C ALA A 101 6.53 -5.31 -11.35
N ALA A 102 5.46 -4.69 -11.83
CA ALA A 102 4.87 -4.95 -13.14
C ALA A 102 5.43 -3.95 -14.17
N THR A 103 5.74 -4.43 -15.38
CA THR A 103 6.36 -3.66 -16.46
C THR A 103 5.64 -3.93 -17.78
N GLY A 104 5.68 -3.01 -18.74
CA GLY A 104 5.16 -3.17 -20.10
C GLY A 104 3.88 -2.39 -20.36
N ILE A 105 2.92 -2.45 -19.43
CA ILE A 105 1.63 -1.75 -19.58
C ILE A 105 1.83 -0.23 -19.64
N THR A 106 2.69 0.34 -18.79
CA THR A 106 2.92 1.79 -18.81
C THR A 106 3.45 2.24 -20.16
N GLU A 107 4.51 1.60 -20.64
CA GLU A 107 5.18 1.95 -21.90
C GLU A 107 4.22 1.83 -23.08
N GLN A 108 3.38 0.79 -23.08
CA GLN A 108 2.37 0.59 -24.10
C GLN A 108 1.32 1.72 -24.09
N LEU A 109 0.75 2.05 -22.93
CA LEU A 109 -0.26 3.11 -22.84
C LEU A 109 0.33 4.47 -23.23
N VAL A 110 1.56 4.77 -22.81
CA VAL A 110 2.25 6.00 -23.24
C VAL A 110 2.44 6.04 -24.76
N SER A 111 2.77 4.90 -25.40
CA SER A 111 2.87 4.81 -26.87
C SER A 111 1.54 5.09 -27.61
N LEU A 112 0.40 4.92 -26.92
CA LEU A 112 -0.95 5.22 -27.41
C LEU A 112 -1.39 6.66 -27.10
N GLY A 113 -0.47 7.48 -26.56
CA GLY A 113 -0.69 8.88 -26.26
C GLY A 113 -1.30 9.14 -24.88
N PHE A 114 -1.29 8.15 -23.97
CA PHE A 114 -1.60 8.42 -22.57
C PHE A 114 -0.45 9.17 -21.90
N GLU A 115 -0.81 10.10 -21.02
CA GLU A 115 0.13 10.73 -20.11
C GLU A 115 0.27 9.84 -18.87
N SER A 116 1.51 9.58 -18.46
CA SER A 116 1.82 8.96 -17.17
C SER A 116 2.63 9.93 -16.32
N ALA A 117 2.49 9.79 -15.01
CA ALA A 117 3.32 10.48 -14.03
C ALA A 117 3.63 9.51 -12.89
N ARG A 118 4.45 9.93 -11.93
CA ARG A 118 4.81 9.10 -10.78
C ARG A 118 4.24 9.67 -9.49
N LEU A 119 3.77 8.78 -8.62
CA LEU A 119 3.41 9.10 -7.24
C LEU A 119 4.37 8.40 -6.29
N LYS A 120 4.48 8.97 -5.08
CA LYS A 120 5.20 8.34 -3.99
C LYS A 120 4.33 8.26 -2.73
N THR A 121 4.39 7.13 -2.05
CA THR A 121 3.73 6.91 -0.75
C THR A 121 4.66 6.16 0.18
N GLY A 122 4.55 6.42 1.49
CA GLY A 122 5.40 5.81 2.52
C GLY A 122 4.58 4.95 3.48
N THR A 123 5.16 3.83 3.91
CA THR A 123 4.62 2.96 4.97
C THR A 123 5.53 3.01 6.19
N PRO A 124 4.98 2.90 7.41
CA PRO A 124 5.82 2.80 8.61
C PRO A 124 6.51 1.43 8.69
N PRO A 125 7.47 1.28 9.61
CA PRO A 125 8.00 -0.03 9.97
C PRO A 125 6.92 -0.93 10.59
N ARG A 126 7.21 -2.24 10.60
CA ARG A 126 6.47 -3.26 11.34
C ARG A 126 7.36 -3.84 12.42
N VAL A 127 6.81 -4.00 13.62
CA VAL A 127 7.57 -4.39 14.81
C VAL A 127 6.94 -5.58 15.53
N ASP A 128 7.74 -6.26 16.34
CA ASP A 128 7.30 -7.34 17.22
C ASP A 128 6.56 -6.77 18.43
N GLY A 129 5.24 -6.94 18.48
CA GLY A 129 4.41 -6.45 19.57
C GLY A 129 4.76 -7.03 20.94
N ARG A 130 5.48 -8.17 21.01
CA ARG A 130 5.96 -8.74 22.29
C ARG A 130 7.18 -8.01 22.85
N SER A 131 7.85 -7.21 22.03
CA SER A 131 9.03 -6.43 22.42
C SER A 131 8.69 -5.04 22.93
N LEU A 132 7.41 -4.67 22.93
CA LEU A 132 6.91 -3.37 23.38
C LEU A 132 6.49 -3.42 24.85
N ASP A 133 6.71 -2.30 25.54
CA ASP A 133 6.25 -2.06 26.91
C ASP A 133 5.01 -1.14 26.87
N TYR A 134 3.84 -1.76 26.79
CA TYR A 134 2.55 -1.07 26.73
C TYR A 134 2.21 -0.31 28.02
N SER A 135 2.87 -0.58 29.14
CA SER A 135 2.61 0.14 30.40
C SER A 135 3.01 1.62 30.33
N LYS A 136 3.83 1.98 29.34
CA LYS A 136 4.28 3.34 29.05
C LYS A 136 3.44 4.05 27.99
N MET A 137 2.36 3.42 27.51
CA MET A 137 1.51 3.92 26.45
C MET A 137 0.09 4.13 26.97
N GLU A 138 -0.65 5.03 26.33
CA GLU A 138 -2.06 5.24 26.62
C GLU A 138 -2.90 4.24 25.80
N GLU A 139 -3.67 3.39 26.46
CA GLU A 139 -4.60 2.49 25.78
C GLU A 139 -5.78 3.27 25.20
N GLN A 140 -6.11 3.02 23.93
CA GLN A 140 -7.34 3.46 23.28
C GLN A 140 -8.17 2.25 22.88
N SER A 141 -9.20 1.97 23.67
CA SER A 141 -10.20 0.96 23.38
C SER A 141 -11.19 1.42 22.31
N GLY A 142 -11.81 0.46 21.62
CA GLY A 142 -12.95 0.76 20.74
C GLY A 142 -14.22 1.16 21.52
N ASP A 143 -15.23 1.61 20.79
CA ASP A 143 -16.52 2.03 21.36
C ASP A 143 -17.25 0.87 22.05
N GLU A 144 -17.95 1.17 23.14
CA GLU A 144 -18.81 0.18 23.83
C GLU A 144 -20.01 -0.23 22.97
N GLN A 145 -20.55 0.70 22.19
CA GLN A 145 -21.61 0.45 21.24
C GLN A 145 -21.03 0.29 19.83
N ILE A 146 -20.93 -0.95 19.35
CA ILE A 146 -20.39 -1.24 18.02
C ILE A 146 -21.42 -0.88 16.94
N VAL A 147 -21.03 0.02 16.03
CA VAL A 147 -21.79 0.32 14.81
C VAL A 147 -21.10 -0.31 13.60
N GLY A 148 -21.85 -1.08 12.81
CA GLY A 148 -21.32 -1.73 11.62
C GLY A 148 -21.23 -0.79 10.41
N PHE A 149 -20.21 -0.97 9.57
CA PHE A 149 -20.02 -0.18 8.34
C PHE A 149 -21.05 -0.40 7.21
N SER A 150 -21.92 -1.40 7.29
CA SER A 150 -22.86 -1.73 6.20
C SER A 150 -24.25 -1.95 6.76
N TYR A 151 -25.24 -1.53 5.97
CA TYR A 151 -26.66 -1.55 6.29
C TYR A 151 -27.32 -2.92 6.18
N LEU A 152 -26.59 -3.93 5.67
CA LEU A 152 -27.10 -5.29 5.62
C LEU A 152 -27.17 -5.87 7.04
N GLU A 153 -28.03 -6.85 7.24
CA GLU A 153 -28.13 -7.56 8.51
C GLU A 153 -26.80 -8.27 8.80
N LYS A 154 -26.30 -8.09 10.03
CA LYS A 154 -25.01 -8.63 10.45
C LYS A 154 -25.12 -9.23 11.84
N PRO A 155 -24.28 -10.23 12.15
CA PRO A 155 -24.13 -10.68 13.52
C PRO A 155 -23.68 -9.52 14.41
N THR A 156 -24.32 -9.36 15.56
CA THR A 156 -23.87 -8.42 16.58
C THR A 156 -22.50 -8.85 17.09
N LEU A 157 -21.52 -7.95 17.04
CA LEU A 157 -20.21 -8.17 17.64
C LEU A 157 -20.26 -7.78 19.12
N ALA A 158 -19.67 -8.61 19.98
CA ALA A 158 -19.52 -8.27 21.39
C ALA A 158 -18.34 -7.29 21.56
N PRO A 159 -18.48 -6.20 22.34
CA PRO A 159 -17.40 -5.24 22.60
C PRO A 159 -16.12 -5.87 23.12
N SER A 160 -16.23 -6.94 23.92
CA SER A 160 -15.10 -7.71 24.46
C SER A 160 -14.24 -8.42 23.41
N ARG A 161 -14.69 -8.47 22.15
CA ARG A 161 -13.91 -9.03 21.02
C ARG A 161 -13.14 -7.96 20.24
N GLN A 162 -13.16 -6.69 20.66
CA GLN A 162 -12.37 -5.62 20.05
C GLN A 162 -10.93 -5.63 20.56
N LYS A 163 -10.00 -5.15 19.72
CA LYS A 163 -8.59 -4.98 20.06
C LYS A 163 -8.39 -3.50 20.38
N SER A 164 -7.72 -3.19 21.48
CA SER A 164 -7.27 -1.83 21.73
C SER A 164 -6.12 -1.47 20.80
N CYS A 165 -5.99 -0.19 20.53
CA CYS A 165 -4.75 0.41 20.04
C CYS A 165 -4.06 1.11 21.22
N TRP A 166 -2.82 1.53 21.03
CA TRP A 166 -2.10 2.34 22.02
C TRP A 166 -1.55 3.60 21.40
N VAL A 167 -1.40 4.62 22.23
CA VAL A 167 -0.86 5.92 21.84
C VAL A 167 0.43 6.18 22.59
N THR A 168 1.42 6.61 21.84
CA THR A 168 2.70 7.12 22.36
C THR A 168 3.12 8.32 21.52
N TYR A 169 4.25 8.94 21.85
CA TYR A 169 4.73 10.15 21.20
C TYR A 169 6.21 10.07 20.90
N THR A 170 6.63 10.67 19.80
CA THR A 170 8.04 11.00 19.59
C THR A 170 8.50 12.07 20.60
N SER A 171 9.79 12.32 20.68
CA SER A 171 10.39 13.42 21.44
C SER A 171 11.40 14.20 20.59
N GLU A 172 11.94 15.30 21.12
CA GLU A 172 13.05 16.02 20.49
C GLU A 172 14.26 15.10 20.23
N GLU A 173 14.59 14.19 21.15
CA GLU A 173 15.67 13.20 20.95
C GLU A 173 15.39 12.32 19.72
N VAL A 174 14.15 11.84 19.57
CA VAL A 174 13.72 11.07 18.39
C VAL A 174 13.90 11.92 17.11
N HIS A 175 13.54 13.20 17.16
CA HIS A 175 13.66 14.10 16.00
C HIS A 175 15.12 14.33 15.62
N GLU A 176 16.02 14.55 16.59
CA GLU A 176 17.45 14.72 16.32
C GLU A 176 18.06 13.47 15.67
N ILE A 177 17.67 12.27 16.12
CA ILE A 177 18.11 11.03 15.47
C ILE A 177 17.58 10.95 14.03
N LEU A 178 16.31 11.26 13.80
CA LEU A 178 15.71 11.22 12.46
C LEU A 178 16.39 12.21 11.51
N LYS A 179 16.73 13.41 11.98
CA LYS A 179 17.45 14.44 11.21
C LYS A 179 18.80 13.96 10.69
N THR A 180 19.50 13.06 11.39
CA THR A 180 20.76 12.47 10.90
C THR A 180 20.62 11.70 9.59
N GLY A 181 19.41 11.23 9.26
CA GLY A 181 19.13 10.49 8.03
C GLY A 181 18.50 11.32 6.91
N PHE A 182 18.23 12.62 7.10
CA PHE A 182 17.49 13.43 6.12
C PHE A 182 18.22 13.53 4.78
N GLU A 183 19.54 13.64 4.79
CA GLU A 183 20.36 13.62 3.57
C GLU A 183 20.36 12.28 2.84
N ASN A 184 19.89 11.22 3.50
CA ASN A 184 19.79 9.89 2.92
C ASN A 184 18.34 9.51 2.65
N SER A 185 17.36 10.38 2.91
CA SER A 185 15.94 10.15 2.63
C SER A 185 15.59 10.61 1.21
N PRO A 186 15.22 9.68 0.30
CA PRO A 186 14.78 10.04 -1.04
C PRO A 186 13.46 10.83 -1.03
N MET A 187 12.63 10.67 0.01
CA MET A 187 11.41 11.48 0.16
C MET A 187 11.74 12.95 0.42
N TYR A 188 12.78 13.23 1.20
CA TYR A 188 13.21 14.57 1.61
C TYR A 188 13.96 15.33 0.51
N GLN A 189 14.93 14.69 -0.15
CA GLN A 189 15.83 15.39 -1.08
C GLN A 189 15.25 15.71 -2.46
N GLY A 190 13.99 15.36 -2.72
CA GLY A 190 13.41 15.49 -4.07
C GLY A 190 14.13 14.63 -5.13
N ARG A 191 14.91 13.61 -4.71
CA ARG A 191 15.58 12.65 -5.61
C ARG A 191 14.62 11.65 -6.26
N ILE A 192 13.37 11.59 -5.78
CA ILE A 192 12.28 10.80 -6.35
C ILE A 192 11.47 11.70 -7.30
N GLN A 193 11.21 11.22 -8.53
CA GLN A 193 10.47 11.98 -9.56
C GLN A 193 8.98 12.18 -9.19
N GLY A 194 8.44 11.29 -8.36
CA GLY A 194 7.04 11.29 -7.95
C GLY A 194 6.61 12.41 -7.01
N THR A 195 5.44 12.98 -7.29
CA THR A 195 4.80 13.95 -6.39
C THR A 195 4.21 13.20 -5.19
N GLY A 196 4.55 13.63 -3.97
CA GLY A 196 3.98 13.07 -2.73
C GLY A 196 2.65 13.73 -2.36
N PRO A 197 1.78 13.06 -1.58
CA PRO A 197 0.55 13.67 -1.08
C PRO A 197 0.88 14.86 -0.17
N ARG A 198 0.20 16.01 -0.38
CA ARG A 198 0.38 17.20 0.47
C ARG A 198 -0.09 16.99 1.92
N TYR A 199 -1.02 16.05 2.14
CA TYR A 199 -1.77 15.87 3.39
C TYR A 199 -1.24 14.76 4.32
N CYS A 200 -0.47 13.80 3.80
CA CYS A 200 0.11 12.70 4.56
C CYS A 200 1.64 12.68 4.41
N PRO A 201 2.35 13.67 4.97
CA PRO A 201 3.80 13.69 4.96
C PRO A 201 4.38 12.52 5.76
N SER A 202 5.55 12.06 5.31
CA SER A 202 6.42 11.16 6.08
C SER A 202 6.82 11.79 7.42
N ILE A 203 7.32 11.01 8.38
CA ILE A 203 7.77 11.56 9.66
C ILE A 203 8.92 12.56 9.46
N GLU A 204 9.83 12.31 8.52
CA GLU A 204 10.88 13.27 8.17
C GLU A 204 10.30 14.58 7.57
N ASP A 205 9.29 14.49 6.70
CA ASP A 205 8.60 15.68 6.17
C ASP A 205 7.82 16.44 7.25
N LYS A 206 7.19 15.73 8.21
CA LYS A 206 6.46 16.33 9.32
C LYS A 206 7.40 17.14 10.21
N ILE A 207 8.53 16.55 10.62
CA ILE A 207 9.52 17.20 11.48
C ILE A 207 10.12 18.42 10.78
N ASN A 208 10.35 18.35 9.47
CA ASN A 208 10.89 19.50 8.72
C ASN A 208 9.87 20.63 8.52
N ARG A 209 8.60 20.31 8.22
CA ARG A 209 7.56 21.32 7.97
C ARG A 209 6.99 21.94 9.24
N PHE A 210 6.94 21.16 10.31
CA PHE A 210 6.37 21.54 11.60
C PHE A 210 7.45 21.48 12.69
N ALA A 211 8.57 22.16 12.43
CA ALA A 211 9.75 22.13 13.29
C ALA A 211 9.51 22.74 14.69
N GLU A 212 8.44 23.51 14.85
CA GLU A 212 7.98 24.06 16.13
C GLU A 212 7.31 23.02 17.05
N ARG A 213 7.00 21.83 16.54
CA ARG A 213 6.38 20.75 17.33
C ARG A 213 7.45 19.90 18.02
N ASP A 214 7.41 19.90 19.34
CA ASP A 214 8.25 19.10 20.25
C ASP A 214 7.99 17.59 20.16
N ARG A 215 6.77 17.20 19.76
CA ARG A 215 6.36 15.80 19.62
C ARG A 215 5.29 15.57 18.56
N HIS A 216 5.26 14.35 18.05
CA HIS A 216 4.28 13.83 17.12
C HIS A 216 3.67 12.55 17.70
N GLN A 217 2.35 12.42 17.59
CA GLN A 217 1.61 11.25 18.06
C GLN A 217 1.85 10.05 17.15
N LEU A 218 2.01 8.88 17.76
CA LEU A 218 2.07 7.58 17.11
C LEU A 218 0.95 6.70 17.63
N PHE A 219 0.27 6.00 16.71
CA PHE A 219 -0.65 4.92 17.07
C PHE A 219 0.04 3.58 16.87
N VAL A 220 -0.08 2.72 17.87
CA VAL A 220 0.49 1.38 17.94
C VAL A 220 -0.67 0.42 17.70
N GLU A 221 -0.80 0.00 16.45
CA GLU A 221 -2.00 -0.68 15.94
C GLU A 221 -1.71 -2.16 15.69
N PRO A 222 -2.39 -3.10 16.35
CA PRO A 222 -2.24 -4.52 16.04
C PRO A 222 -2.75 -4.86 14.63
N GLU A 223 -1.96 -5.56 13.82
CA GLU A 223 -2.37 -5.89 12.45
C GLU A 223 -3.45 -6.98 12.37
N GLY A 224 -3.61 -7.80 13.42
CA GLY A 224 -4.64 -8.83 13.44
C GLY A 224 -4.68 -9.66 14.71
N TRP A 225 -5.64 -10.60 14.77
CA TRP A 225 -5.83 -11.48 15.93
C TRP A 225 -4.78 -12.58 16.06
N ASN A 226 -4.29 -13.09 14.93
CA ASN A 226 -3.42 -14.27 14.87
C ASN A 226 -1.96 -13.88 14.54
N THR A 227 -1.57 -12.64 14.78
CA THR A 227 -0.23 -12.13 14.55
C THR A 227 0.25 -11.29 15.74
N VAL A 228 1.56 -11.20 15.88
CA VAL A 228 2.23 -10.29 16.83
C VAL A 228 2.76 -9.03 16.15
N GLU A 229 2.49 -8.86 14.86
CA GLU A 229 2.89 -7.68 14.10
C GLU A 229 2.10 -6.44 14.53
N ILE A 230 2.83 -5.36 14.74
CA ILE A 230 2.30 -4.04 15.06
C ILE A 230 2.64 -3.07 13.93
N TYR A 231 1.62 -2.33 13.48
CA TYR A 231 1.73 -1.20 12.58
C TYR A 231 1.97 0.09 13.40
N VAL A 232 3.07 0.80 13.12
CA VAL A 232 3.44 2.03 13.85
C VAL A 232 2.93 3.26 13.10
N ASN A 233 1.63 3.50 13.17
CA ASN A 233 0.98 4.59 12.46
C ASN A 233 1.50 5.95 12.95
N GLY A 234 1.70 6.87 12.01
CA GLY A 234 2.37 8.15 12.24
C GLY A 234 3.87 8.15 11.91
N PHE A 235 4.51 6.97 11.79
CA PHE A 235 5.94 6.81 11.54
C PHE A 235 6.29 6.38 10.09
N SER A 236 5.47 6.74 9.10
CA SER A 236 5.81 6.48 7.69
C SER A 236 7.13 7.15 7.31
N THR A 237 8.07 6.42 6.74
CA THR A 237 9.42 6.93 6.49
C THR A 237 10.12 6.21 5.35
N SER A 238 11.14 6.86 4.77
CA SER A 238 12.08 6.27 3.81
C SER A 238 13.52 6.36 4.29
N LEU A 239 13.75 6.65 5.57
CA LEU A 239 15.10 6.77 6.14
C LEU A 239 15.84 5.42 6.13
N PRO A 240 17.18 5.42 6.27
CA PRO A 240 17.95 4.19 6.46
C PRO A 240 17.42 3.35 7.64
N GLU A 241 17.41 2.03 7.47
CA GLU A 241 16.88 1.07 8.44
C GLU A 241 17.46 1.26 9.86
N ASP A 242 18.77 1.53 9.97
CA ASP A 242 19.42 1.72 11.26
C ASP A 242 18.98 3.01 11.97
N VAL A 243 18.74 4.08 11.21
CA VAL A 243 18.19 5.35 11.73
C VAL A 243 16.77 5.13 12.24
N GLN A 244 15.94 4.41 11.49
CA GLN A 244 14.57 4.09 11.92
C GLN A 244 14.57 3.33 13.26
N LEU A 245 15.39 2.28 13.37
CA LEU A 245 15.45 1.46 14.59
C LEU A 245 16.00 2.25 15.79
N LYS A 246 17.05 3.06 15.59
CA LYS A 246 17.61 3.93 16.63
C LYS A 246 16.56 4.92 17.14
N ALA A 247 15.83 5.56 16.23
CA ALA A 247 14.79 6.52 16.56
C ALA A 247 13.61 5.86 17.31
N LEU A 248 13.11 4.72 16.82
CA LEU A 248 12.03 3.98 17.49
C LEU A 248 12.41 3.60 18.92
N ARG A 249 13.65 3.16 19.18
CA ARG A 249 14.09 2.78 20.53
C ARG A 249 14.18 3.94 21.53
N ARG A 250 13.97 5.18 21.08
CA ARG A 250 13.82 6.35 21.96
C ARG A 250 12.37 6.76 22.19
N VAL A 251 11.41 6.11 21.54
CA VAL A 251 9.98 6.30 21.79
C VAL A 251 9.59 5.54 23.07
N PRO A 252 8.83 6.15 24.01
CA PRO A 252 8.36 5.47 25.21
C PRO A 252 7.59 4.18 24.87
N GLY A 253 8.04 3.07 25.46
CA GLY A 253 7.48 1.73 25.23
C GLY A 253 8.13 0.95 24.10
N PHE A 254 9.05 1.55 23.33
CA PHE A 254 9.75 0.92 22.21
C PHE A 254 11.24 0.65 22.51
N GLU A 255 11.70 0.80 23.76
CA GLU A 255 13.13 0.79 24.10
C GLU A 255 13.85 -0.50 23.67
N ASN A 256 13.14 -1.64 23.72
CA ASN A 256 13.63 -2.95 23.31
C ASN A 256 13.02 -3.45 22.00
N CYS A 257 12.40 -2.54 21.23
CA CYS A 257 11.69 -2.87 20.01
C CYS A 257 12.57 -3.68 19.04
N LYS A 258 11.97 -4.76 18.51
CA LYS A 258 12.49 -5.57 17.40
C LYS A 258 11.69 -5.26 16.15
N MET A 259 12.38 -4.81 15.11
CA MET A 259 11.76 -4.50 13.83
C MET A 259 11.74 -5.73 12.94
N PHE A 260 10.56 -6.09 12.42
CA PHE A 260 10.42 -7.15 11.43
C PHE A 260 10.66 -6.63 10.02
N ARG A 261 10.12 -5.45 9.73
CA ARG A 261 10.20 -4.82 8.41
C ARG A 261 10.46 -3.32 8.57
N PRO A 262 11.46 -2.76 7.89
CA PRO A 262 11.65 -1.31 7.88
C PRO A 262 10.49 -0.61 7.18
N GLY A 263 10.26 0.65 7.57
CA GLY A 263 9.47 1.57 6.77
C GLY A 263 10.18 1.86 5.45
N TYR A 264 9.39 2.14 4.42
CA TYR A 264 9.91 2.42 3.09
C TYR A 264 8.96 3.35 2.34
N ALA A 265 9.49 4.00 1.30
CA ALA A 265 8.68 4.65 0.28
C ALA A 265 8.59 3.80 -0.98
N ILE A 266 7.43 3.81 -1.63
CA ILE A 266 7.20 3.21 -2.94
C ILE A 266 6.92 4.33 -3.94
N GLU A 267 7.66 4.34 -5.04
CA GLU A 267 7.38 5.15 -6.22
C GLU A 267 6.78 4.26 -7.31
N TYR A 268 5.72 4.72 -7.95
CA TYR A 268 5.00 3.95 -8.96
C TYR A 268 4.32 4.85 -9.97
N ASP A 269 4.04 4.30 -11.15
CA ASP A 269 3.37 5.03 -12.20
C ASP A 269 1.87 5.14 -11.93
N PHE A 270 1.31 6.28 -12.29
CA PHE A 270 -0.13 6.51 -12.34
C PHE A 270 -0.50 7.27 -13.61
N PHE A 271 -1.76 7.15 -13.99
CA PHE A 271 -2.34 7.88 -15.12
C PHE A 271 -3.25 8.98 -14.57
N PRO A 272 -3.06 10.25 -14.96
CA PRO A 272 -3.97 11.33 -14.57
C PRO A 272 -5.43 10.97 -14.89
N PRO A 273 -6.34 11.03 -13.91
CA PRO A 273 -7.74 10.59 -14.08
C PRO A 273 -8.53 11.48 -15.05
N THR A 274 -7.99 12.64 -15.43
CA THR A 274 -8.55 13.50 -16.50
C THR A 274 -8.59 12.81 -17.86
N GLN A 275 -7.88 11.70 -18.03
CA GLN A 275 -7.90 10.86 -19.23
C GLN A 275 -9.06 9.87 -19.26
N LEU A 276 -9.86 9.80 -18.19
CA LEU A 276 -11.05 8.96 -18.06
C LEU A 276 -12.32 9.78 -18.28
N THR A 277 -13.38 9.10 -18.69
CA THR A 277 -14.75 9.62 -18.66
C THR A 277 -15.34 9.43 -17.24
N HIS A 278 -16.56 9.92 -17.01
CA HIS A 278 -17.23 9.73 -15.72
C HIS A 278 -17.64 8.27 -15.44
N SER A 279 -17.65 7.39 -16.44
CA SER A 279 -17.84 5.94 -16.25
C SER A 279 -16.53 5.21 -15.93
N LEU A 280 -15.43 5.96 -15.76
CA LEU A 280 -14.06 5.45 -15.63
C LEU A 280 -13.47 4.82 -16.90
N GLU A 281 -14.23 4.75 -18.00
CA GLU A 281 -13.68 4.31 -19.28
C GLU A 281 -12.65 5.32 -19.79
N THR A 282 -11.54 4.85 -20.36
CA THR A 282 -10.54 5.73 -20.96
C THR A 282 -11.10 6.47 -22.17
N LYS A 283 -10.71 7.74 -22.34
CA LYS A 283 -11.14 8.54 -23.50
C LYS A 283 -10.52 8.09 -24.82
N ARG A 284 -9.34 7.45 -24.76
CA ARG A 284 -8.54 7.09 -25.94
C ARG A 284 -8.81 5.67 -26.44
N VAL A 285 -9.01 4.72 -25.54
CA VAL A 285 -9.20 3.31 -25.86
C VAL A 285 -10.56 2.84 -25.34
N LYS A 286 -11.45 2.48 -26.26
CA LYS A 286 -12.77 1.95 -25.93
C LYS A 286 -12.64 0.63 -25.18
N ASN A 287 -13.55 0.43 -24.24
CA ASN A 287 -13.68 -0.74 -23.38
C ASN A 287 -12.48 -0.99 -22.43
N LEU A 288 -11.57 -0.01 -22.31
CA LEU A 288 -10.51 -0.01 -21.30
C LEU A 288 -10.93 0.91 -20.15
N PHE A 289 -10.78 0.42 -18.92
CA PHE A 289 -11.15 1.09 -17.68
C PHE A 289 -9.96 1.13 -16.72
#